data_AF-A0A4S2LSB5-F1
#
_entry.id   AF-A0A4S2LSB5-F1
#
_cell.length_a   1.000
_cell.length_b   1.000
_cell.length_c   1.000
_cell.angle_alpha   90.00
_cell.angle_beta   90.00
_cell.angle_gamma   90.00
#
_symmetry.space_group_name_H-M   'P 1'
#
loop_
_entity.id
_entity.type
_entity.pdbx_description
1 polymer ?
#
loop_
_entity_poly.entity_id
_entity_poly.type
_entity_poly.pdbx_seq_one_letter_code
_entity_poly.pdbx_strand_id
1 'polypeptide(L)'
;MEKAVHVHVPLPVQSFLLTQTFSFLQTPSAREGVCTTFEKVIVQNILHGRSILLCEAIQSITRWQFVKAAFPHVVHCAAAMLREKLRHQLPTSKHMRSTVILSEAGGRSQLQFSQYETKLLYTLHWILLDAAAECEDAELEGTSNRDFSATEKCY
;
A
#
# COMPACT_ATOMS: atom_id res chain seq x y z
N MET A 1 -2.57 28.65 10.12
CA MET A 1 -2.41 27.49 11.02
C MET A 1 -3.63 26.61 10.87
N GLU A 2 -3.60 25.68 9.91
CA GLU A 2 -4.61 24.62 9.87
C GLU A 2 -4.47 23.79 11.15
N LYS A 3 -5.52 23.77 11.98
CA LYS A 3 -5.58 22.78 13.06
C LYS A 3 -5.58 21.42 12.38
N ALA A 4 -4.55 20.63 12.62
CA ALA A 4 -4.55 19.21 12.27
C ALA A 4 -5.73 18.56 13.00
N VAL A 5 -6.86 18.40 12.31
CA VAL A 5 -7.98 17.60 12.79
C VAL A 5 -7.40 16.20 12.95
N HIS A 6 -7.36 15.70 14.18
CA HIS A 6 -7.01 14.31 14.43
C HIS A 6 -8.06 13.45 13.74
N VAL A 7 -7.72 12.94 12.55
CA VAL A 7 -8.58 12.07 11.75
C VAL A 7 -8.64 10.72 12.47
N HIS A 8 -9.80 10.40 13.02
CA HIS A 8 -10.03 9.12 13.67
C HIS A 8 -10.25 8.03 12.61
N VAL A 9 -9.27 7.15 12.42
CA VAL A 9 -9.41 5.97 11.56
C VAL A 9 -10.24 4.91 12.30
N PRO A 10 -11.33 4.36 11.74
CA PRO A 10 -12.13 3.34 12.41
C PRO A 10 -11.35 2.07 12.75
N LEU A 11 -11.68 1.41 13.86
CA LEU A 11 -11.01 0.17 14.30
C LEU A 11 -11.00 -0.95 13.24
N PRO A 12 -12.09 -1.22 12.48
CA PRO A 12 -12.04 -2.24 11.44
C PRO A 12 -11.01 -1.94 10.35
N VAL A 13 -10.83 -0.66 9.99
CA VAL A 13 -9.82 -0.20 9.02
C VAL A 13 -8.41 -0.41 9.58
N GLN A 14 -8.17 0.01 10.82
CA GLN A 14 -6.88 -0.20 11.49
C GLN A 14 -6.51 -1.69 11.55
N SER A 15 -7.44 -2.53 12.02
CA SER A 15 -7.26 -3.98 12.12
C SER A 15 -7.00 -4.63 10.77
N PHE A 16 -7.71 -4.20 9.72
CA PHE A 16 -7.49 -4.68 8.36
C PHE A 16 -6.06 -4.36 7.87
N LEU A 17 -5.64 -3.10 7.92
CA LEU A 17 -4.33 -2.68 7.45
C LEU A 17 -3.19 -3.35 8.23
N LEU A 18 -3.36 -3.47 9.55
CA LEU A 18 -2.42 -4.16 10.42
C LEU A 18 -2.31 -5.65 10.07
N THR A 19 -3.44 -6.32 9.84
CA THR A 19 -3.48 -7.73 9.43
C THR A 19 -2.76 -7.93 8.10
N GLN A 20 -3.05 -7.09 7.09
CA GLN A 20 -2.37 -7.16 5.79
C GLN A 20 -0.84 -7.01 5.94
N THR A 21 -0.42 -6.04 6.76
CA THR A 21 1.01 -5.80 7.04
C THR A 21 1.65 -7.01 7.68
N PHE A 22 1.06 -7.55 8.75
CA PHE A 22 1.61 -8.72 9.43
C PHE A 22 1.68 -9.95 8.51
N SER A 23 0.62 -10.22 7.74
CA SER A 23 0.62 -11.31 6.77
C SER A 23 1.74 -11.16 5.73
N PHE A 24 1.99 -9.95 5.23
CA PHE A 24 3.07 -9.70 4.26
C PHE A 24 4.46 -9.95 4.86
N LEU A 25 4.69 -9.47 6.08
CA LEU A 25 5.99 -9.55 6.74
C LEU A 25 6.32 -10.97 7.23
N GLN A 26 5.33 -11.70 7.73
CA GLN A 26 5.54 -12.97 8.42
C GLN A 26 5.34 -14.18 7.50
N THR A 27 4.56 -14.05 6.43
CA THR A 27 4.14 -15.19 5.59
C THR A 27 4.49 -14.95 4.12
N PRO A 28 5.62 -15.48 3.60
CA PRO A 28 6.02 -15.27 2.21
C PRO A 28 4.96 -15.66 1.17
N SER A 29 4.22 -16.74 1.41
CA SER A 29 3.13 -17.19 0.52
C SER A 29 1.91 -16.26 0.52
N ALA A 30 1.76 -15.38 1.51
CA ALA A 30 0.66 -14.42 1.58
C ALA A 30 0.97 -13.11 0.83
N ARG A 31 2.23 -12.85 0.46
CA ARG A 31 2.67 -11.56 -0.11
C ARG A 31 1.92 -11.19 -1.37
N GLU A 32 1.72 -12.13 -2.29
CA GLU A 32 0.97 -11.90 -3.51
C GLU A 32 -0.49 -11.50 -3.24
N GLY A 33 -1.14 -12.20 -2.32
CA GLY A 33 -2.51 -11.90 -1.89
C GLY A 33 -2.63 -10.52 -1.22
N VAL A 34 -1.65 -10.15 -0.39
CA VAL A 34 -1.61 -8.82 0.23
C VAL A 34 -1.39 -7.72 -0.81
N CYS A 35 -0.43 -7.87 -1.73
CA CYS A 35 -0.19 -6.89 -2.80
C CYS A 35 -1.44 -6.68 -3.68
N THR A 36 -2.11 -7.77 -4.03
CA THR A 36 -3.36 -7.72 -4.80
C THR A 36 -4.48 -7.05 -3.98
N THR A 37 -4.54 -7.30 -2.68
CA THR A 37 -5.52 -6.66 -1.78
C THR A 37 -5.26 -5.17 -1.67
N PHE A 38 -4.01 -4.73 -1.54
CA PHE A 38 -3.65 -3.32 -1.53
C PHE A 38 -4.04 -2.62 -2.83
N GLU A 39 -3.71 -3.19 -3.98
CA GLU A 39 -4.13 -2.65 -5.29
C GLU A 39 -5.65 -2.50 -5.39
N LYS A 40 -6.41 -3.57 -5.11
CA LYS A 40 -7.87 -3.55 -5.24
C LYS A 40 -8.54 -2.58 -4.26
N VAL A 41 -8.15 -2.62 -2.98
CA VAL A 41 -8.84 -1.87 -1.94
C VAL A 41 -8.37 -0.42 -1.87
N ILE A 42 -7.07 -0.16 -1.97
CA ILE A 42 -6.50 1.19 -1.80
C ILE A 42 -6.55 1.97 -3.10
N VAL A 43 -6.08 1.38 -4.21
CA VAL A 43 -6.01 2.08 -5.50
C VAL A 43 -7.37 2.06 -6.17
N GLN A 44 -7.95 0.88 -6.37
CA GLN A 44 -9.18 0.73 -7.18
C GLN A 44 -10.47 0.98 -6.38
N ASN A 45 -10.39 1.10 -5.05
CA ASN A 45 -11.55 1.24 -4.16
C ASN A 45 -12.62 0.13 -4.33
N ILE A 46 -12.17 -1.09 -4.66
CA ILE A 46 -13.01 -2.28 -4.81
C ILE A 46 -13.07 -3.01 -3.48
N LEU A 47 -14.27 -3.07 -2.89
CA LEU A 47 -14.53 -3.70 -1.59
C LEU A 47 -15.26 -5.05 -1.71
N HIS A 48 -15.45 -5.54 -2.94
CA HIS A 48 -16.13 -6.81 -3.21
C HIS A 48 -15.47 -7.98 -2.47
N GLY A 49 -16.29 -8.79 -1.80
CA GLY A 49 -15.83 -9.95 -1.02
C GLY A 49 -15.02 -9.58 0.23
N ARG A 50 -15.14 -8.34 0.74
CA ARG A 50 -14.68 -7.95 2.08
C ARG A 50 -15.83 -8.10 3.10
N SER A 51 -15.51 -8.10 4.39
CA SER A 51 -16.56 -8.13 5.42
C SER A 51 -17.36 -6.83 5.40
N ILE A 52 -18.67 -6.93 5.65
CA ILE A 52 -19.58 -5.77 5.69
C ILE A 52 -19.07 -4.72 6.67
N LEU A 53 -18.63 -5.15 7.87
CA LEU A 53 -18.07 -4.25 8.88
C LEU A 53 -16.85 -3.47 8.40
N LEU A 54 -15.99 -4.07 7.56
CA LEU A 54 -14.85 -3.36 6.99
C LEU A 54 -15.32 -2.36 5.93
N CYS A 55 -16.26 -2.75 5.07
CA CYS A 55 -16.81 -1.86 4.06
C CYS A 55 -17.44 -0.61 4.68
N GLU A 56 -18.34 -0.79 5.65
CA GLU A 56 -19.01 0.31 6.35
C GLU A 56 -17.98 1.23 7.01
N ALA A 57 -16.95 0.66 7.63
CA ALA A 57 -15.88 1.43 8.23
C ALA A 57 -15.06 2.23 7.20
N ILE A 58 -14.72 1.65 6.04
CA ILE A 58 -14.03 2.38 4.95
C ILE A 58 -14.91 3.50 4.41
N GLN A 59 -16.21 3.26 4.24
CA GLN A 59 -17.17 4.24 3.73
C GLN A 59 -17.50 5.36 4.75
N SER A 60 -17.26 5.13 6.05
CA SER A 60 -17.46 6.13 7.10
C SER A 60 -16.41 7.24 7.14
N ILE A 61 -15.33 7.10 6.37
CA ILE A 61 -14.25 8.09 6.22
C ILE A 61 -14.08 8.47 4.75
N THR A 62 -13.45 9.62 4.49
CA THR A 62 -13.21 10.02 3.10
C THR A 62 -12.16 9.12 2.44
N ARG A 63 -12.15 9.03 1.11
CA ARG A 63 -11.21 8.15 0.40
C ARG A 63 -9.77 8.57 0.69
N TRP A 64 -9.52 9.87 0.72
CA TRP A 64 -8.20 10.40 1.08
C TRP A 64 -7.80 10.07 2.52
N GLN A 65 -8.73 10.07 3.47
CA GLN A 65 -8.45 9.66 4.85
C GLN A 65 -8.04 8.18 4.94
N PHE A 66 -8.72 7.30 4.19
CA PHE A 66 -8.36 5.89 4.11
C PHE A 66 -6.96 5.70 3.48
N VAL A 67 -6.66 6.37 2.37
CA VAL A 67 -5.34 6.30 1.71
C VAL A 67 -4.23 6.75 2.65
N LYS A 68 -4.41 7.87 3.36
CA LYS A 68 -3.45 8.35 4.36
C LYS A 68 -3.22 7.31 5.48
N ALA A 69 -4.28 6.66 5.94
CA ALA A 69 -4.16 5.60 6.94
C ALA A 69 -3.38 4.38 6.40
N ALA A 70 -3.56 4.05 5.12
CA ALA A 70 -2.90 2.91 4.48
C ALA A 70 -1.42 3.14 4.12
N PHE A 71 -1.02 4.40 3.86
CA PHE A 71 0.34 4.76 3.45
C PHE A 71 1.47 4.14 4.30
N PRO A 72 1.49 4.27 5.65
CA PRO A 72 2.57 3.71 6.46
C PRO A 72 2.69 2.18 6.32
N HIS A 73 1.58 1.48 6.06
CA HIS A 73 1.56 0.03 5.86
C HIS A 73 2.18 -0.36 4.52
N VAL A 74 1.79 0.32 3.44
CA VAL A 74 2.33 0.07 2.09
C VAL A 74 3.83 0.36 2.05
N VAL A 75 4.27 1.49 2.61
CA VAL A 75 5.70 1.85 2.70
C VAL A 75 6.46 0.81 3.51
N HIS A 76 5.91 0.33 4.63
CA HIS A 76 6.59 -0.66 5.46
C HIS A 76 6.78 -1.99 4.74
N CYS A 77 5.75 -2.48 4.03
CA CYS A 77 5.86 -3.68 3.19
C CYS A 77 6.89 -3.49 2.07
N ALA A 78 6.86 -2.36 1.37
CA ALA A 78 7.80 -2.06 0.30
C ALA A 78 9.26 -1.98 0.81
N ALA A 79 9.48 -1.31 1.95
CA ALA A 79 10.79 -1.24 2.58
C ALA A 79 11.31 -2.61 3.03
N ALA A 80 10.44 -3.45 3.60
CA ALA A 80 10.79 -4.81 4.01
C ALA A 80 11.22 -5.67 2.80
N MET A 81 10.44 -5.62 1.71
CA MET A 81 10.73 -6.30 0.45
C MET A 81 12.04 -5.83 -0.18
N LEU A 82 12.26 -4.52 -0.28
CA LEU A 82 13.49 -3.94 -0.83
C LEU A 82 14.72 -4.32 -0.01
N ARG A 83 14.61 -4.31 1.32
CA ARG A 83 15.69 -4.74 2.23
C ARG A 83 16.04 -6.22 2.04
N GLU A 84 15.06 -7.08 1.81
CA GLU A 84 15.28 -8.49 1.51
C GLU A 84 16.05 -8.65 0.20
N LYS A 85 15.60 -8.01 -0.89
CA LYS A 85 16.29 -8.09 -2.18
C LYS A 85 17.70 -7.53 -2.14
N LEU A 86 17.91 -6.39 -1.47
CA LEU A 86 19.23 -5.78 -1.37
C LEU A 86 20.20 -6.67 -0.58
N ARG A 87 19.71 -7.37 0.46
CA ARG A 87 20.52 -8.35 1.20
C ARG A 87 21.01 -9.49 0.31
N HIS A 88 20.17 -9.96 -0.62
CA HIS A 88 20.54 -11.03 -1.56
C HIS A 88 21.48 -10.57 -2.68
N GLN A 89 21.54 -9.28 -2.98
CA GLN A 89 22.47 -8.73 -3.97
C GLN A 89 23.84 -8.36 -3.40
N LEU A 90 23.97 -8.22 -2.08
CA LEU A 90 25.27 -8.08 -1.45
C LEU A 90 25.98 -9.44 -1.51
N PRO A 91 27.14 -9.57 -2.19
CA PRO A 91 27.92 -10.79 -2.10
C PRO A 91 28.26 -11.02 -0.63
N THR A 92 27.79 -12.12 -0.07
CA THR A 92 28.17 -12.59 1.27
C THR A 92 29.63 -13.04 1.22
N SER A 93 30.56 -12.09 1.06
CA SER A 93 31.97 -12.34 1.22
C SER A 93 32.35 -12.05 2.66
N LYS A 94 32.62 -13.12 3.42
CA LYS A 94 33.44 -13.03 4.63
C LYS A 94 34.89 -12.60 4.33
N HIS A 95 35.24 -12.27 3.08
CA HIS A 95 36.51 -11.66 2.73
C HIS A 95 36.32 -10.29 2.07
N MET A 96 37.01 -9.31 2.67
CA MET A 96 37.27 -7.98 2.16
C MET A 96 36.16 -6.95 2.33
N ARG A 97 36.18 -6.30 3.51
CA ARG A 97 35.90 -4.86 3.58
C ARG A 97 36.94 -4.16 2.72
N SER A 98 36.57 -3.74 1.53
CA SER A 98 37.32 -2.71 0.82
C SER A 98 36.36 -1.81 0.09
N THR A 99 36.26 -0.60 0.63
CA THR A 99 36.09 0.65 -0.11
C THR A 99 34.84 0.78 -0.96
N VAL A 100 33.83 1.47 -0.41
CA VAL A 100 32.83 2.19 -1.20
C VAL A 100 33.56 3.36 -1.87
N ILE A 101 34.21 3.10 -3.01
CA ILE A 101 34.48 4.15 -3.99
C ILE A 101 33.24 4.20 -4.87
N LEU A 102 32.72 5.40 -5.07
CA LEU A 102 31.75 5.74 -6.10
C LEU A 102 32.39 5.48 -7.47
N SER A 103 32.48 4.21 -7.90
CA SER A 103 32.88 3.86 -9.27
C SER A 103 31.64 3.93 -10.14
N GLU A 104 31.49 5.07 -10.81
CA GLU A 104 30.74 5.19 -12.05
C GLU A 104 31.33 4.16 -13.05
N ALA A 105 30.47 3.38 -13.72
CA ALA A 105 30.80 2.28 -14.65
C ALA A 105 31.16 0.90 -14.04
N GLY A 106 30.13 0.17 -13.60
CA GLY A 106 30.15 -1.28 -13.39
C GLY A 106 28.72 -1.78 -13.20
N GLY A 107 28.21 -2.60 -14.11
CA GLY A 107 26.78 -2.90 -14.30
C GLY A 107 26.00 -3.07 -12.99
N ARG A 108 25.11 -2.11 -12.69
CA ARG A 108 24.14 -2.25 -11.61
C ARG A 108 23.31 -3.50 -11.90
N SER A 109 23.46 -4.55 -11.12
CA SER A 109 22.56 -5.71 -11.13
C SER A 109 21.15 -5.18 -10.87
N GLN A 110 20.35 -5.03 -11.92
CA GLN A 110 18.99 -4.51 -11.80
C GLN A 110 18.22 -5.36 -10.79
N LEU A 111 17.62 -4.72 -9.79
CA LEU A 111 16.72 -5.42 -8.87
C LEU A 111 15.57 -6.01 -9.69
N GLN A 112 15.49 -7.34 -9.74
CA GLN A 112 14.40 -8.03 -10.40
C GLN A 112 13.22 -8.12 -9.44
N PHE A 113 12.08 -7.58 -9.85
CA PHE A 113 10.82 -7.62 -9.12
C PHE A 113 9.87 -8.61 -9.79
N SER A 114 9.20 -9.42 -8.98
CA SER A 114 8.07 -10.23 -9.43
C SER A 114 6.89 -9.33 -9.80
N GLN A 115 5.84 -9.93 -10.37
CA GLN A 115 4.61 -9.22 -10.70
C GLN A 115 3.96 -8.59 -9.46
N TYR A 116 3.87 -9.31 -8.33
CA TYR A 116 3.23 -8.79 -7.12
C TYR A 116 4.08 -7.74 -6.41
N GLU A 117 5.40 -7.81 -6.52
CA GLU A 117 6.32 -6.79 -6.00
C GLU A 117 6.19 -5.50 -6.81
N THR A 118 6.09 -5.62 -8.14
CA THR A 118 5.78 -4.49 -9.03
C THR A 118 4.44 -3.84 -8.67
N LYS A 119 3.40 -4.64 -8.36
CA LYS A 119 2.11 -4.11 -7.90
C LYS A 119 2.19 -3.33 -6.59
N LEU A 120 2.99 -3.81 -5.64
CA LEU A 120 3.22 -3.09 -4.38
C LEU A 120 3.90 -1.73 -4.62
N LEU A 121 4.92 -1.72 -5.48
CA LEU A 121 5.62 -0.49 -5.87
C LEU A 121 4.71 0.46 -6.65
N TYR A 122 3.85 -0.05 -7.52
CA TYR A 122 2.82 0.72 -8.20
C TYR A 122 1.83 1.33 -7.21
N THR A 123 1.34 0.55 -6.24
CA THR A 123 0.46 1.06 -5.18
C THR A 123 1.13 2.20 -4.42
N LEU A 124 2.41 2.05 -4.04
CA LEU A 124 3.17 3.09 -3.38
C LEU A 124 3.34 4.34 -4.25
N HIS A 125 3.67 4.16 -5.52
CA HIS A 125 3.80 5.25 -6.49
C HIS A 125 2.51 6.05 -6.62
N TRP A 126 1.38 5.36 -6.81
CA TRP A 126 0.06 5.97 -6.92
C TRP A 126 -0.29 6.78 -5.66
N ILE A 127 -0.02 6.24 -4.45
CA ILE A 127 -0.25 6.98 -3.20
C ILE A 127 0.54 8.29 -3.16
N LEU A 128 1.77 8.29 -3.67
CA LEU A 128 2.67 9.44 -3.59
C LEU A 128 2.37 10.52 -4.63
N LEU A 129 1.88 10.14 -5.82
CA LEU A 129 1.76 11.08 -6.94
C LEU A 129 0.33 11.44 -7.30
N ASP A 130 -0.57 10.45 -7.33
CA ASP A 130 -1.87 10.60 -7.98
C ASP A 130 -3.03 10.58 -6.97
N ALA A 131 -2.86 9.88 -5.85
CA ALA A 131 -3.97 9.57 -4.94
C ALA A 131 -4.66 10.79 -4.34
N ALA A 132 -3.95 11.89 -4.09
CA ALA A 132 -4.57 13.09 -3.52
C ALA A 132 -5.59 13.71 -4.48
N ALA A 133 -5.21 13.88 -5.75
CA ALA A 133 -6.07 14.44 -6.80
C ALA A 133 -7.21 13.47 -7.15
N GLU A 134 -6.90 12.18 -7.37
CA GLU A 134 -7.92 11.19 -7.72
C GLU A 134 -8.94 10.95 -6.59
N CYS A 135 -8.56 11.11 -5.32
CA CYS A 135 -9.50 11.05 -4.22
C CYS A 135 -10.42 12.28 -4.17
N GLU A 136 -9.90 13.46 -4.45
CA GLU A 136 -10.68 14.70 -4.53
C GLU A 136 -11.71 14.63 -5.66
N ASP A 137 -11.28 14.23 -6.86
CA ASP A 137 -12.16 14.06 -8.02
C ASP A 137 -13.30 13.05 -7.74
N ALA A 138 -12.97 11.91 -7.13
CA ALA A 138 -13.96 10.89 -6.78
C ALA A 138 -14.98 11.36 -5.73
N GLU A 139 -14.59 12.25 -4.82
CA GLU A 139 -15.49 12.86 -3.84
C GLU A 139 -16.45 13.85 -4.51
N LEU A 140 -15.96 14.64 -5.47
CA LEU A 140 -16.77 15.56 -6.28
C LEU A 140 -17.80 14.81 -7.13
N GLU A 141 -17.40 13.75 -7.82
CA GLU A 141 -18.31 12.90 -8.61
C GLU A 141 -19.36 12.20 -7.73
N GLY A 142 -18.96 11.71 -6.55
CA GLY A 142 -19.83 11.01 -5.61
C GLY A 142 -20.94 11.88 -4.99
N THR A 143 -20.75 13.20 -4.92
CA THR A 143 -21.81 14.12 -4.46
C THR A 143 -22.97 14.25 -5.45
N SER A 144 -22.77 13.88 -6.71
CA SER A 144 -23.77 13.97 -7.77
C SER A 144 -24.66 12.72 -7.92
N ASN A 145 -24.34 11.62 -7.22
CA ASN A 145 -24.92 10.29 -7.49
C ASN A 145 -25.29 9.51 -6.20
N ARG A 146 -25.78 10.21 -5.17
CA ARG A 146 -26.05 9.65 -3.82
C ARG A 146 -27.32 8.78 -3.77
N ASP A 147 -27.37 7.68 -4.52
CA ASP A 147 -28.44 6.67 -4.39
C ASP A 147 -27.95 5.21 -4.37
N PHE A 148 -26.64 4.94 -4.27
CA PHE A 148 -26.15 3.57 -4.11
C PHE A 148 -25.89 3.21 -2.64
N SER A 149 -26.74 2.33 -2.12
CA SER A 149 -26.65 1.79 -0.75
C SER A 149 -25.32 1.07 -0.49
N ALA A 150 -24.82 1.15 0.74
CA ALA A 150 -23.56 0.57 1.19
C ALA A 150 -23.41 -0.94 0.87
N THR A 151 -24.53 -1.65 0.74
CA THR A 151 -24.60 -3.09 0.46
C THR A 151 -24.06 -3.47 -0.91
N GLU A 152 -24.30 -2.70 -1.99
CA GLU A 152 -23.87 -3.09 -3.34
C GLU A 152 -22.37 -3.02 -3.57
N LYS A 153 -21.62 -2.24 -2.77
CA LYS A 153 -20.16 -2.12 -2.93
C LYS A 153 -19.38 -3.31 -2.36
N CYS A 154 -20.00 -4.15 -1.53
CA CYS A 154 -19.37 -5.32 -0.92
C CYS A 154 -19.76 -6.64 -1.59
N TYR A 155 -20.89 -6.66 -2.31
CA TYR A 155 -21.44 -7.81 -3.03
C TYR A 155 -21.13 -7.80 -4.51
#